data_AF-A0A9D5G1Y3-F1
#
_entry.id   AF-A0A9D5G1Y3-F1
#
_cell.length_a   1.000
_cell.length_b   1.000
_cell.length_c   1.000
_cell.angle_alpha   90.00
_cell.angle_beta   90.00
_cell.angle_gamma   90.00
#
_symmetry.space_group_name_H-M   'P 1'
#
loop_
_entity.id
_entity.type
_entity.pdbx_description
1 polymer ?
#
loop_
_entity_poly.entity_id
_entity_poly.type
_entity_poly.pdbx_seq_one_letter_code
_entity_poly.pdbx_strand_id
1 'polypeptide(L)'
;MEPDMSNVVDLAGFQCPVGSMAMHSVHGLVEVFSQDGWMRGVIYEHHEELSLAHESDDVVFAEHIEMREVWVHVRELAEADLAKDIENLRKRGQFLFDTVD
;
A
#
# COMPACT_ATOMS: atom_id res chain seq x y z
N MET A 1 25.83 6.46 38.66
CA MET A 1 24.83 5.43 38.33
C MET A 1 24.00 6.05 37.21
N GLU A 2 24.34 5.71 35.97
CA GLU A 2 23.61 6.24 34.81
C GLU A 2 22.28 5.48 34.69
N PRO A 3 21.17 6.15 34.34
CA PRO A 3 19.90 5.46 34.17
C PRO A 3 19.99 4.56 32.93
N ASP A 4 19.64 3.30 33.14
CA ASP A 4 19.56 2.27 32.12
C ASP A 4 18.49 2.66 31.08
N MET A 5 18.90 3.15 29.91
CA MET A 5 18.03 3.51 28.78
C MET A 5 17.59 2.26 27.99
N SER A 6 17.27 1.15 28.68
CA SER A 6 17.11 -0.17 28.07
C SER A 6 15.73 -0.48 27.49
N ASN A 7 14.81 0.49 27.35
CA ASN A 7 13.46 0.22 26.81
C ASN A 7 12.91 1.33 25.89
N VAL A 8 13.72 1.87 24.98
CA VAL A 8 13.14 2.55 23.81
C VAL A 8 12.77 1.47 22.80
N VAL A 9 11.53 0.99 22.88
CA VAL A 9 10.99 0.09 21.86
C VAL A 9 10.97 0.84 20.54
N ASP A 10 11.76 0.40 19.57
CA ASP A 10 11.70 0.95 18.22
C ASP A 10 10.37 0.54 17.56
N LEU A 11 9.34 1.34 17.81
CA LEU A 11 8.00 1.13 17.25
C LEU A 11 8.01 1.24 15.73
N ALA A 12 9.01 1.93 15.14
CA ALA A 12 9.12 2.04 13.69
C ALA A 12 9.33 0.67 13.07
N GLY A 13 10.20 -0.18 13.64
CA GLY A 13 10.54 -1.50 13.09
C GLY A 13 9.35 -2.48 12.98
N PHE A 14 8.26 -2.23 13.71
CA PHE A 14 7.07 -3.09 13.68
C PHE A 14 6.00 -2.63 12.69
N GLN A 15 5.97 -1.34 12.35
CA GLN A 15 4.95 -0.80 11.47
C GLN A 15 5.34 -1.06 10.00
N CYS A 16 4.43 -1.71 9.27
CA CYS A 16 4.61 -2.08 7.85
C CYS A 16 5.95 -2.80 7.62
N PRO A 17 6.12 -4.04 8.15
CA PRO A 17 7.35 -4.79 8.01
C PRO A 17 7.59 -5.21 6.55
N VAL A 18 8.83 -5.58 6.22
CA VAL A 18 9.15 -6.14 4.90
C VAL A 18 8.30 -7.39 4.62
N GLY A 19 7.76 -7.48 3.41
CA GLY A 19 6.83 -8.51 2.97
C GLY A 19 5.36 -8.25 3.32
N SER A 20 5.04 -7.11 3.96
CA SER A 20 3.66 -6.69 4.20
C SER A 20 3.13 -5.79 3.08
N MET A 21 1.80 -5.72 3.01
CA MET A 21 1.06 -4.77 2.17
C MET A 21 0.69 -3.54 3.00
N ALA A 22 0.74 -2.36 2.39
CA ALA A 22 0.38 -1.10 3.02
C ALA A 22 -0.37 -0.18 2.05
N MET A 23 -1.19 0.72 2.58
CA MET A 23 -1.83 1.80 1.84
C MET A 23 -1.00 3.08 1.98
N HIS A 24 -0.59 3.62 0.85
CA HIS A 24 0.06 4.92 0.71
C HIS A 24 -0.90 5.93 0.08
N SER A 25 -0.94 7.16 0.62
CA SER A 25 -1.91 8.18 0.18
C SER A 25 -1.80 8.59 -1.30
N VAL A 26 -0.60 8.50 -1.89
CA VAL A 26 -0.33 8.89 -3.28
C VAL A 26 -0.23 7.68 -4.22
N HIS A 27 0.31 6.56 -3.72
CA HIS A 27 0.64 5.40 -4.55
C HIS A 27 -0.38 4.27 -4.41
N GLY A 28 -1.39 4.42 -3.56
CA GLY A 28 -2.40 3.38 -3.33
C GLY A 28 -1.84 2.20 -2.55
N LEU A 29 -2.18 0.99 -2.99
CA LEU A 29 -1.71 -0.25 -2.36
C LEU A 29 -0.26 -0.52 -2.78
N VAL A 30 0.62 -0.74 -1.80
CA VAL A 30 2.06 -0.95 -2.02
C VAL A 30 2.56 -2.16 -1.25
N GLU A 31 3.57 -2.83 -1.79
CA GLU A 31 4.31 -3.90 -1.10
C GLU A 31 5.59 -3.33 -0.48
N VAL A 32 5.85 -3.64 0.79
CA VAL A 32 7.10 -3.23 1.46
C VAL A 32 8.21 -4.24 1.15
N PHE A 33 9.24 -3.84 0.41
CA PHE A 33 10.37 -4.72 0.06
C PHE A 33 11.63 -4.48 0.89
N SER A 34 11.76 -3.31 1.53
CA SER A 34 12.94 -2.95 2.31
C SER A 34 12.62 -2.00 3.46
N GLN A 35 13.49 -1.97 4.47
CA GLN A 35 13.38 -1.07 5.62
C GLN A 35 14.74 -0.50 6.02
N ASP A 36 14.75 0.78 6.37
CA ASP A 36 15.90 1.48 6.95
C ASP A 36 15.40 2.48 8.00
N GLY A 37 15.44 2.09 9.27
CA GLY A 37 14.87 2.85 10.38
C GLY A 37 13.39 3.20 10.15
N TRP A 38 13.12 4.49 9.95
CA TRP A 38 11.77 5.04 9.70
C TRP A 38 11.35 5.02 8.22
N MET A 39 12.25 4.60 7.32
CA MET A 39 11.99 4.54 5.90
C MET A 39 11.58 3.14 5.47
N ARG A 40 10.69 3.08 4.48
CA ARG A 40 10.27 1.86 3.81
C ARG A 40 10.51 2.00 2.32
N GLY A 41 11.24 1.03 1.77
CA GLY A 41 11.26 0.80 0.33
C GLY A 41 9.96 0.11 -0.02
N VAL A 42 9.16 0.72 -0.89
CA VAL A 42 7.88 0.18 -1.34
C VAL A 42 7.84 0.03 -2.85
N ILE A 43 7.17 -1.01 -3.32
CA ILE A 43 6.86 -1.27 -4.72
C ILE A 43 5.38 -0.99 -4.94
N TYR A 44 5.05 -0.29 -6.02
CA TYR A 44 3.68 0.03 -6.39
C TYR A 44 3.47 -0.07 -7.91
N GLU A 45 2.22 -0.32 -8.31
CA GLU A 45 1.79 -0.30 -9.70
C GLU A 45 1.62 1.16 -10.17
N HIS A 46 2.34 1.53 -11.22
CA HIS A 46 2.17 2.80 -11.90
C HIS A 46 1.47 2.59 -13.24
N HIS A 47 0.37 3.30 -13.42
CA HIS A 47 -0.45 3.26 -14.62
C HIS A 47 -0.16 4.51 -15.44
N GLU A 48 0.34 4.32 -16.66
CA GLU A 48 0.52 5.40 -17.63
C GLU A 48 -0.42 5.19 -18.81
N GLU A 49 -1.22 6.22 -19.09
CA GLU A 49 -2.10 6.27 -20.25
C GLU A 49 -1.27 6.49 -21.52
N LEU A 50 -1.29 5.54 -22.46
CA LEU A 50 -0.58 5.71 -23.73
C LEU A 50 -1.49 6.42 -24.74
N SER A 51 -1.00 7.54 -25.28
CA SER A 51 -1.70 8.26 -26.34
C SER A 51 -1.62 7.47 -27.66
N LEU A 52 -2.79 7.05 -28.14
CA LEU A 52 -2.95 6.21 -29.33
C LEU A 52 -3.06 7.01 -30.63
N ALA A 53 -2.41 8.18 -30.75
CA ALA A 53 -2.61 9.13 -31.83
C ALA A 53 -2.37 8.60 -33.28
N HIS A 54 -1.98 7.34 -33.44
CA HIS A 54 -1.73 6.68 -34.72
C HIS A 54 -2.25 5.22 -34.80
N GLU A 55 -3.07 4.76 -33.85
CA GLU A 55 -3.67 3.41 -33.89
C GLU A 55 -5.07 3.41 -34.53
N SER A 56 -5.48 2.25 -35.03
CA SER A 56 -6.74 2.05 -35.77
C SER A 56 -7.98 2.49 -34.99
N ASP A 57 -9.04 2.91 -35.70
CA ASP A 57 -10.33 3.40 -35.15
C ASP A 57 -11.03 2.48 -34.12
N ASP A 58 -10.58 1.23 -33.97
CA ASP A 58 -11.13 0.23 -33.04
C ASP A 58 -10.43 0.18 -31.67
N VAL A 59 -9.31 0.89 -31.46
CA VAL A 59 -8.59 0.89 -30.16
C VAL A 59 -8.99 2.11 -29.33
N VAL A 60 -9.69 1.87 -28.23
CA VAL A 60 -10.25 2.95 -27.37
C VAL A 60 -9.24 3.46 -26.34
N PHE A 61 -8.33 2.60 -25.87
CA PHE A 61 -7.28 2.96 -24.90
C PHE A 61 -6.21 1.86 -24.81
N ALA A 62 -4.95 2.25 -24.57
CA ALA A 62 -3.88 1.33 -24.19
C ALA A 62 -3.26 1.81 -22.88
N GLU A 63 -3.07 0.87 -21.96
CA GLU A 63 -2.51 1.13 -20.65
C GLU A 63 -1.12 0.51 -20.54
N HIS A 64 -0.17 1.29 -20.03
CA HIS A 64 1.12 0.76 -19.62
C HIS A 64 1.15 0.63 -18.10
N ILE A 65 1.32 -0.60 -17.61
CA ILE A 65 1.42 -0.89 -16.18
C ILE A 65 2.87 -1.29 -15.91
N GLU A 66 3.52 -0.55 -15.00
CA GLU A 66 4.88 -0.85 -14.58
C GLU A 66 5.01 -0.85 -13.05
N MET A 67 5.95 -1.64 -12.55
CA MET A 67 6.28 -1.67 -11.12
C MET A 67 7.37 -0.63 -10.83
N ARG A 68 7.09 0.31 -9.93
CA ARG A 68 8.07 1.32 -9.51
C ARG A 68 8.42 1.18 -8.03
N GLU A 69 9.66 1.53 -7.71
CA GLU A 69 10.19 1.53 -6.35
C GLU A 69 10.34 2.96 -5.84
N VAL A 70 9.98 3.19 -4.57
CA VAL A 70 10.19 4.47 -3.90
C VAL A 70 10.44 4.27 -2.41
N TRP A 71 11.19 5.21 -1.80
CA TRP A 71 11.38 5.26 -0.36
C TRP A 71 10.41 6.26 0.26
N VAL A 72 9.60 5.79 1.20
CA VAL A 72 8.61 6.63 1.91
C VAL A 72 8.81 6.53 3.41
N HIS A 73 8.37 7.56 4.14
CA HIS A 73 8.40 7.52 5.59
C HIS A 73 7.27 6.60 6.09
N VAL A 74 7.53 5.77 7.11
CA VAL A 74 6.56 4.80 7.66
C VAL A 74 5.24 5.44 8.14
N ARG A 75 5.25 6.74 8.45
CA ARG A 75 4.05 7.51 8.83
C ARG A 75 3.10 7.78 7.64
N GLU A 76 3.59 7.65 6.42
CA GLU A 76 2.80 7.80 5.20
C GLU A 76 2.10 6.49 4.82
N LEU A 77 2.38 5.41 5.56
CA LEU A 77 1.83 4.07 5.35
C LEU A 77 0.80 3.71 6.42
N ALA A 78 -0.35 3.24 5.97
CA ALA A 78 -1.31 2.53 6.80
C ALA A 78 -1.23 1.03 6.48
N GLU A 79 -1.24 0.18 7.51
CA GLU A 79 -1.24 -1.27 7.31
C GLU A 79 -2.47 -1.70 6.50
N ALA A 80 -2.24 -2.44 5.41
CA ALA A 80 -3.34 -2.99 4.62
C ALA A 80 -3.79 -4.30 5.25
N ASP A 81 -4.82 -4.23 6.08
CA ASP A 81 -5.42 -5.38 6.74
C ASP A 81 -6.80 -5.63 6.13
N LEU A 82 -6.85 -6.56 5.16
CA LEU A 82 -8.07 -6.93 4.46
C LEU A 82 -9.17 -7.40 5.42
N ALA A 83 -8.84 -8.11 6.49
CA ALA A 83 -9.83 -8.61 7.44
C ALA A 83 -10.46 -7.46 8.22
N LYS A 84 -9.63 -6.53 8.69
CA LYS A 84 -10.08 -5.31 9.37
C LYS A 84 -10.87 -4.39 8.44
N ASP A 85 -10.46 -4.28 7.18
CA ASP A 85 -11.17 -3.48 6.18
C ASP A 85 -12.55 -4.06 5.86
N ILE A 86 -12.65 -5.38 5.68
CA ILE A 86 -13.93 -6.08 5.53
C ILE A 86 -14.81 -5.87 6.77
N GLU A 87 -14.25 -6.01 7.97
CA GLU A 87 -14.99 -5.78 9.21
C GLU A 87 -15.49 -4.33 9.31
N ASN A 88 -14.68 -3.35 8.94
CA ASN A 88 -15.05 -1.95 8.92
C ASN A 88 -16.13 -1.64 7.88
N LEU A 89 -16.11 -2.29 6.73
CA LEU A 89 -17.16 -2.17 5.71
C LEU A 89 -18.48 -2.80 6.20
N ARG A 90 -18.41 -3.96 6.86
CA ARG A 90 -19.58 -4.58 7.51
C ARG A 90 -20.18 -3.67 8.57
N LYS A 91 -19.35 -3.11 9.47
CA LYS A 91 -19.80 -2.17 10.52
C LYS A 91 -20.46 -0.91 9.96
N ARG A 92 -20.01 -0.44 8.78
CA ARG A 92 -20.59 0.70 8.08
C ARG A 92 -21.85 0.36 7.27
N GLY A 93 -22.29 -0.90 7.26
CA GLY A 93 -23.43 -1.36 6.45
C GLY A 93 -23.17 -1.31 4.94
N GLN A 94 -21.91 -1.17 4.53
CA GLN A 94 -21.46 -1.07 3.14
C GLN A 94 -21.06 -2.43 2.55
N PHE A 95 -21.16 -3.49 3.35
CA PHE A 95 -20.90 -4.86 2.94
C PHE A 95 -22.18 -5.67 3.18
N LEU A 96 -22.99 -5.83 2.12
CA LEU A 96 -24.19 -6.66 2.14
C LEU A 96 -23.78 -8.08 1.70
N PHE A 97 -24.01 -9.06 2.56
CA PHE A 97 -24.03 -10.46 2.13
C PHE A 97 -25.36 -10.69 1.40
N ASP A 98 -25.32 -10.85 0.08
CA ASP A 98 -26.33 -11.68 -0.60
C ASP A 98 -25.89 -13.13 -0.39
N THR A 99 -26.35 -13.74 0.70
CA THR A 99 -26.40 -15.19 0.77
C THR A 99 -27.51 -15.64 -0.18
N VAL A 100 -27.12 -16.05 -1.39
CA VAL A 100 -27.99 -16.87 -2.23
C VAL A 100 -28.09 -18.23 -1.53
N ASP A 101 -29.26 -18.47 -0.96
CA ASP A 101 -29.67 -19.71 -0.29
C ASP A 101 -29.67 -20.91 -1.26
#